data_AF-A0A0L0UTA8-F1
#
_entry.id   AF-A0A0L0UTA8-F1
#
_cell.length_a   1.000
_cell.length_b   1.000
_cell.length_c   1.000
_cell.angle_alpha   90.00
_cell.angle_beta   90.00
_cell.angle_gamma   90.00
#
_symmetry.space_group_name_H-M   'P 1'
#
loop_
_entity.id
_entity.type
_entity.pdbx_description
1 polymer ?
#
loop_
_entity_poly.entity_id
_entity_poly.type
_entity_poly.pdbx_seq_one_letter_code
_entity_poly.pdbx_strand_id
1 'polypeptide(L)'
;MVLGRITHYAVDLALISTVLAGVKRNTGYSVKVQELPEGVPQTVATSYLKTGEKIFDYVSAFSLTTTYFHRGPIADSGKPSWPWGAKPPQ
;
A
#
# COMPACT_ATOMS: atom_id res chain seq x y z
N MET A 1 17.00 -9.35 -26.77
CA MET A 1 17.52 -8.32 -25.85
C MET A 1 16.53 -7.18 -25.53
N VAL A 2 15.33 -7.11 -26.13
CA VAL A 2 14.38 -6.01 -25.90
C VAL A 2 13.25 -6.38 -24.93
N LEU A 3 12.74 -7.62 -24.98
CA LEU A 3 11.59 -8.05 -24.19
C LEU A 3 11.83 -7.96 -22.67
N GLY A 4 13.02 -8.35 -22.19
CA GLY A 4 13.38 -8.24 -20.78
C GLY A 4 13.41 -6.80 -20.26
N ARG A 5 13.83 -5.83 -21.10
CA ARG A 5 13.87 -4.42 -20.72
C ARG A 5 12.48 -3.81 -20.65
N ILE A 6 11.61 -4.16 -21.61
CA ILE A 6 10.21 -3.71 -21.62
C ILE A 6 9.49 -4.22 -20.37
N THR A 7 9.64 -5.50 -20.04
CA THR A 7 9.04 -6.07 -18.83
C THR A 7 9.56 -5.37 -17.58
N HIS A 8 10.87 -5.10 -17.50
CA HIS A 8 11.44 -4.39 -16.36
C HIS A 8 10.85 -3.00 -16.20
N TYR A 9 10.79 -2.20 -17.27
CA TYR A 9 10.19 -0.87 -17.22
C TYR A 9 8.70 -0.89 -16.92
N ALA A 10 7.97 -1.90 -17.40
CA ALA A 10 6.57 -2.08 -17.03
C ALA A 10 6.40 -2.39 -15.55
N VAL A 11 7.28 -3.23 -14.97
CA VAL A 11 7.31 -3.53 -13.54
C VAL A 11 7.68 -2.28 -12.74
N ASP A 12 8.72 -1.54 -13.14
CA ASP A 12 9.15 -0.31 -12.49
C ASP A 12 8.03 0.73 -12.48
N LEU A 13 7.36 0.91 -13.61
CA LEU A 13 6.18 1.77 -13.70
C LEU A 13 5.06 1.26 -12.77
N ALA A 14 4.75 -0.04 -12.74
CA ALA A 14 3.76 -0.56 -11.81
C ALA A 14 4.14 -0.26 -10.35
N LEU A 15 5.39 -0.51 -9.95
CA LEU A 15 5.90 -0.24 -8.61
C LEU A 15 5.80 1.23 -8.23
N ILE A 16 6.21 2.13 -9.11
CA ILE A 16 6.11 3.58 -8.89
C ILE A 16 4.64 3.99 -8.65
N SER A 17 3.70 3.46 -9.44
CA SER A 17 2.27 3.76 -9.27
C SER A 17 1.73 3.24 -7.94
N THR A 18 2.17 2.06 -7.50
CA THR A 18 1.78 1.45 -6.21
C THR A 18 2.36 2.22 -5.02
N VAL A 19 3.59 2.72 -5.11
CA VAL A 19 4.19 3.57 -4.08
C VAL A 19 3.42 4.89 -3.95
N LEU A 20 3.10 5.55 -5.07
CA LEU A 20 2.30 6.77 -5.08
C LEU A 20 0.91 6.54 -4.48
N ALA A 21 0.29 5.40 -4.77
CA ALA A 21 -0.97 5.00 -4.14
C ALA A 21 -0.85 4.81 -2.63
N GLY A 22 0.24 4.18 -2.16
CA GLY A 22 0.53 4.02 -0.73
C GLY A 22 0.72 5.37 -0.01
N VAL A 23 1.43 6.33 -0.64
CA VAL A 23 1.57 7.70 -0.13
C VAL A 23 0.21 8.37 0.02
N LYS A 24 -0.64 8.29 -1.02
CA LYS A 24 -2.02 8.82 -0.97
C LYS A 24 -2.84 8.17 0.14
N ARG A 25 -2.70 6.85 0.36
CA ARG A 25 -3.46 6.13 1.38
C ARG A 25 -3.02 6.45 2.81
N ASN A 26 -1.72 6.66 3.04
CA ASN A 26 -1.16 6.95 4.36
C ASN A 26 -1.28 8.44 4.73
N THR A 27 -1.03 9.33 3.77
CA THR A 27 -0.95 10.78 4.01
C THR A 27 -2.19 11.56 3.58
N GLY A 28 -3.06 10.97 2.75
CA GLY A 28 -4.19 11.65 2.13
C GLY A 28 -3.85 12.53 0.93
N TYR A 29 -2.57 12.75 0.61
CA TYR A 29 -2.15 13.58 -0.51
C TYR A 29 -2.17 12.81 -1.84
N SER A 30 -2.93 13.32 -2.81
CA SER A 30 -2.95 12.78 -4.18
C SER A 30 -2.13 13.64 -5.15
N VAL A 31 -1.53 13.00 -6.15
CA VAL A 31 -0.91 13.70 -7.29
C VAL A 31 -1.96 14.54 -8.01
N LYS A 32 -1.65 15.81 -8.26
CA LYS A 32 -2.56 16.75 -8.92
C LYS A 32 -2.56 16.52 -10.43
N VAL A 33 -3.33 15.54 -10.87
CA VAL A 33 -3.49 15.22 -12.30
C VAL A 33 -4.32 16.29 -13.02
N GLN A 34 -5.10 17.10 -12.29
CA GLN A 34 -5.89 18.20 -12.86
C GLN A 34 -5.05 19.40 -13.30
N GLU A 35 -3.80 19.54 -12.81
CA GLU A 35 -2.89 20.61 -13.24
C GLU A 35 -2.17 20.26 -14.56
N LEU A 36 -2.35 19.03 -15.08
CA LEU A 36 -1.81 18.61 -16.36
C LEU A 36 -2.68 19.14 -17.53
N PRO A 37 -2.09 19.35 -18.72
CA PRO A 37 -2.84 19.71 -19.92
C PRO A 37 -4.00 18.74 -20.17
N GLU A 38 -5.20 19.28 -20.44
CA GLU A 38 -6.36 18.46 -20.76
C GLU A 38 -6.09 17.61 -22.01
N GLY A 39 -6.36 16.30 -21.89
CA GLY A 39 -6.25 15.35 -23.01
C GLY A 39 -5.64 14.00 -22.64
N VAL A 40 -4.89 13.42 -23.59
CA VAL A 40 -4.21 12.12 -23.46
C VAL A 40 -3.30 12.03 -22.23
N PRO A 41 -2.40 13.01 -21.93
CA PRO A 41 -1.50 12.88 -20.79
C PRO A 41 -2.23 12.82 -19.44
N GLN A 42 -3.29 13.61 -19.27
CA GLN A 42 -4.13 13.58 -18.06
C GLN A 42 -4.84 12.23 -17.90
N THR A 43 -5.38 11.68 -19.00
CA THR A 43 -6.09 10.39 -19.00
C THR A 43 -5.15 9.23 -18.68
N VAL A 44 -3.95 9.23 -19.27
CA VAL A 44 -2.91 8.23 -19.01
C VAL A 44 -2.44 8.31 -17.56
N ALA A 45 -2.10 9.50 -17.07
CA ALA A 45 -1.67 9.69 -15.68
C ALA A 45 -2.76 9.27 -14.67
N THR A 46 -4.03 9.61 -14.95
CA THR A 46 -5.17 9.20 -14.13
C THR A 46 -5.33 7.68 -14.11
N SER A 47 -5.25 7.03 -15.28
CA SER A 47 -5.40 5.57 -15.40
C SER A 47 -4.22 4.82 -14.76
N TYR A 48 -3.02 5.38 -14.88
CA TYR A 48 -1.80 4.85 -14.30
C TYR A 48 -1.84 4.88 -12.77
N LEU A 49 -2.22 6.02 -12.17
CA LEU A 49 -2.38 6.13 -10.71
C LEU A 49 -3.49 5.23 -10.19
N LYS A 50 -4.63 5.14 -10.89
CA LYS A 50 -5.73 4.21 -10.55
C LYS A 50 -5.27 2.75 -10.58
N THR A 51 -4.40 2.39 -11.51
CA THR A 51 -3.85 1.02 -11.57
C THR A 51 -2.99 0.72 -10.34
N GLY A 52 -2.13 1.67 -9.95
CA GLY A 52 -1.33 1.57 -8.74
C GLY A 52 -2.16 1.39 -7.46
N GLU A 53 -3.28 2.12 -7.35
CA GLU A 53 -4.23 1.99 -6.24
C GLU A 53 -4.83 0.58 -6.14
N LYS A 54 -5.26 0.00 -7.27
CA LYS A 54 -5.78 -1.37 -7.28
C LYS A 54 -4.74 -2.42 -6.86
N ILE A 55 -3.50 -2.27 -7.34
CA ILE A 55 -2.40 -3.17 -6.96
C ILE A 55 -2.12 -3.03 -5.46
N PHE A 56 -2.05 -1.81 -4.95
CA PHE A 56 -1.83 -1.54 -3.54
C PHE A 56 -2.93 -2.16 -2.66
N ASP A 57 -4.20 -1.99 -3.04
CA ASP A 57 -5.34 -2.56 -2.33
C ASP A 57 -5.30 -4.10 -2.35
N TYR A 58 -4.95 -4.69 -3.50
CA TYR A 58 -4.81 -6.14 -3.62
C TYR A 58 -3.69 -6.68 -2.72
N VAL A 59 -2.52 -6.06 -2.73
CA VAL A 59 -1.39 -6.46 -1.86
C VAL A 59 -1.75 -6.27 -0.39
N SER A 60 -2.43 -5.19 -0.04
CA SER A 60 -2.90 -4.94 1.32
C SER A 60 -3.90 -6.02 1.78
N ALA A 61 -4.88 -6.36 0.93
CA ALA A 61 -5.83 -7.44 1.22
C ALA A 61 -5.12 -8.80 1.31
N PHE A 62 -4.17 -9.07 0.42
CA PHE A 62 -3.37 -10.28 0.44
C PHE A 62 -2.55 -10.42 1.73
N SER A 63 -2.03 -9.31 2.27
CA SER A 63 -1.33 -9.31 3.56
C SER A 63 -2.23 -9.72 4.73
N LEU A 64 -3.54 -9.51 4.63
CA LEU A 64 -4.49 -9.90 5.68
C LEU A 64 -4.89 -11.37 5.59
N THR A 65 -4.83 -11.97 4.39
CA THR A 65 -5.32 -13.33 4.16
C THR A 65 -4.24 -14.39 4.26
N THR A 66 -2.97 -14.00 4.17
CA THR A 66 -1.86 -14.95 4.15
C THR A 66 -1.19 -15.12 5.51
N THR A 67 -0.77 -16.34 5.82
CA THR A 67 -0.11 -16.70 7.08
C THR A 67 1.31 -16.13 7.21
N TYR A 68 1.89 -15.64 6.11
CA TYR A 68 3.24 -15.05 6.09
C TYR A 68 3.30 -13.66 6.73
N PHE A 69 2.17 -12.97 6.88
CA PHE A 69 2.14 -11.66 7.49
C PHE A 69 1.57 -11.78 8.91
N HIS A 70 2.33 -11.29 9.88
CA HIS A 70 1.86 -11.14 11.24
C HIS A 70 1.50 -9.68 11.49
N ARG A 71 0.34 -9.46 12.10
CA ARG A 71 0.00 -8.14 12.63
C ARG A 71 0.92 -7.92 13.82
N GLY A 72 1.87 -6.99 13.69
CA GLY A 72 2.67 -6.54 14.82
C GLY A 72 1.75 -6.14 15.99
N PRO A 73 2.22 -6.20 17.24
CA PRO A 73 1.37 -5.96 18.40
C PRO A 73 0.79 -4.55 18.32
N ILE A 74 -0.47 -4.44 17.89
CA ILE A 74 -1.24 -3.21 18.02
C ILE A 74 -1.70 -3.21 19.46
N ALA A 75 -0.83 -2.75 20.36
CA ALA A 75 -1.16 -2.45 21.75
C ALA A 75 -2.36 -3.23 22.31
N ASP A 76 -2.36 -4.57 22.21
CA ASP A 76 -3.00 -5.40 23.22
C ASP A 76 -1.97 -5.55 24.33
N SER A 77 -1.62 -4.40 24.91
CA SER A 77 -1.02 -4.32 26.22
C SER A 77 -2.12 -4.37 27.27
N GLY A 78 -3.17 -5.19 27.06
CA GLY A 78 -4.12 -5.57 28.11
C GLY A 78 -3.50 -6.47 29.17
N LYS A 79 -2.23 -6.90 28.99
CA LYS A 79 -1.47 -7.64 29.99
C LYS A 79 -0.22 -6.83 30.36
N PRO A 80 -0.16 -6.23 31.56
CA PRO A 80 1.10 -5.68 32.04
C PRO A 80 2.10 -6.84 32.18
N SER A 81 3.25 -6.74 31.52
CA SER A 81 4.37 -7.67 31.64
C SER A 81 5.14 -7.51 32.98
N TRP A 82 4.48 -6.95 33.99
CA TRP A 82 5.01 -6.79 35.35
C TRP A 82 4.52 -7.96 36.23
N PRO A 83 5.35 -8.49 37.14
CA PRO A 83 5.08 -9.76 37.82
C PRO A 83 3.97 -9.69 38.90
N TRP A 84 3.31 -8.55 39.08
CA TRP A 84 2.37 -8.29 40.18
C TRP A 84 0.89 -8.26 39.75
N GLY A 85 0.57 -8.64 38.51
CA GLY A 85 -0.76 -8.47 37.91
C GLY A 85 -1.71 -9.66 37.95
N ALA A 86 -1.51 -10.67 38.81
CA ALA A 86 -2.47 -11.77 38.95
C ALA A 86 -3.68 -11.33 39.79
N LYS A 87 -4.88 -11.33 39.19
CA LYS A 87 -6.14 -11.13 39.94
C LYS A 87 -6.32 -12.31 40.90
N PRO A 88 -6.62 -12.10 42.18
CA PRO A 88 -6.86 -13.21 43.11
C PRO A 88 -8.10 -14.00 42.67
N PRO A 89 -8.13 -15.32 42.88
CA PRO A 89 -9.30 -16.13 42.60
C PRO A 89 -10.45 -15.72 43.52
N GLN A 90 -11.67 -15.75 42.97
CA GLN A 90 -12.92 -15.53 43.70
C GLN A 90 -13.10 -16.62 44.77
#